data_AF-X1F8P6-F1
#
_entry.id   AF-X1F8P6-F1
#
_cell.length_a   1.000
_cell.length_b   1.000
_cell.length_c   1.000
_cell.angle_alpha   90.00
_cell.angle_beta   90.00
_cell.angle_gamma   90.00
#
_symmetry.space_group_name_H-M   'P 1'
#
loop_
_entity.id
_entity.type
_entity.pdbx_description
1 polymer ?
#
loop_
_entity_poly.entity_id
_entity_poly.type
_entity_poly.pdbx_seq_one_letter_code
_entity_poly.pdbx_strand_id
1 'polypeptide(L)' 'MNIVSERKYYDSRIKKIFTLKNNHKTSNLIILKDENIYYLTGFYGKDSGSILLIVDNDIHLLVNFI' A
#
# COMPACT_ATOMS: atom_id res chain seq x y z
N MET A 1 16.44 14.78 5.71
CA MET A 1 15.56 14.07 4.75
C MET A 1 14.20 14.75 4.79
N ASN A 2 13.60 15.11 3.65
CA ASN A 2 12.40 15.96 3.60
C ASN A 2 11.14 15.06 3.52
N ILE A 3 10.29 15.07 4.55
CA ILE A 3 9.13 14.14 4.68
C ILE A 3 8.17 14.24 3.46
N VAL A 4 8.16 15.39 2.78
CA VAL A 4 7.35 15.65 1.59
C VAL A 4 7.82 14.85 0.37
N SER A 5 9.13 14.56 0.24
CA SER A 5 9.63 13.80 -0.91
C SER A 5 9.28 12.32 -0.83
N GLU A 6 9.23 11.74 0.38
CA GLU A 6 8.97 10.31 0.58
C GLU A 6 7.52 9.91 0.20
N ARG A 7 6.53 10.71 0.57
CA ARG A 7 5.12 10.47 0.18
C ARG A 7 4.94 10.39 -1.33
N LYS A 8 5.61 11.26 -2.10
CA LYS A 8 5.54 11.26 -3.56
C LYS A 8 5.99 9.92 -4.16
N TYR A 9 6.96 9.24 -3.56
CA TYR A 9 7.44 7.95 -4.05
C TYR A 9 6.40 6.83 -3.81
N TYR A 10 5.82 6.76 -2.61
CA TYR A 10 4.80 5.76 -2.29
C TYR A 10 3.54 5.92 -3.15
N ASP A 11 3.06 7.16 -3.30
CA ASP A 11 1.91 7.46 -4.16
C ASP A 11 2.15 7.05 -5.62
N SER A 12 3.37 7.23 -6.13
CA SER A 12 3.72 6.82 -7.50
C SER A 12 3.68 5.30 -7.69
N ARG A 13 4.09 4.53 -6.66
CA ARG A 13 4.07 3.06 -6.69
C ARG A 13 2.65 2.53 -6.70
N ILE A 14 1.78 3.10 -5.86
CA ILE A 14 0.36 2.73 -5.81
C ILE A 14 -0.32 3.08 -7.14
N LYS A 15 -0.11 4.30 -7.67
CA LYS A 15 -0.63 4.69 -8.99
C LYS A 15 -0.21 3.71 -10.07
N LYS A 16 1.06 3.28 -10.09
CA LYS A 16 1.55 2.31 -11.09
C LYS A 16 0.79 0.98 -11.04
N ILE A 17 0.45 0.47 -9.85
CA ILE A 17 -0.35 -0.75 -9.69
C ILE A 17 -1.73 -0.59 -10.35
N PHE A 18 -2.40 0.54 -10.10
CA PHE A 18 -3.71 0.80 -10.70
C PHE A 18 -3.65 1.06 -12.21
N THR A 19 -2.59 1.75 -12.68
CA THR A 19 -2.42 2.02 -14.12
C THR A 19 -2.24 0.72 -14.92
N LEU A 20 -1.49 -0.25 -14.37
CA LEU A 20 -1.34 -1.58 -14.98
C LEU A 20 -2.64 -2.40 -14.96
N LYS A 21 -3.55 -2.09 -14.02
CA LYS A 21 -4.84 -2.76 -13.86
C LYS A 21 -5.97 -2.16 -14.69
N ASN A 22 -5.77 -1.08 -15.44
CA ASN A 22 -6.82 -0.41 -16.25
C ASN A 22 -7.53 -1.31 -17.29
N ASN A 23 -7.08 -2.55 -17.50
CA ASN A 23 -7.77 -3.57 -18.31
C ASN A 23 -8.74 -4.46 -17.51
N HIS A 24 -8.78 -4.37 -16.18
CA HIS A 24 -9.65 -5.17 -15.31
C HIS A 24 -10.37 -4.29 -14.27
N LYS A 25 -11.70 -4.43 -14.23
CA LYS A 25 -12.68 -3.71 -13.39
C LYS A 25 -12.54 -3.94 -11.86
N THR A 26 -11.40 -4.42 -11.38
CA THR A 26 -11.17 -4.65 -9.96
C THR A 26 -10.59 -3.40 -9.32
N SER A 27 -11.47 -2.57 -8.74
CA SER A 27 -11.13 -1.40 -7.92
C SER A 27 -10.48 -1.77 -6.57
N ASN A 28 -10.61 -3.04 -6.17
CA ASN A 28 -10.26 -3.47 -4.82
C ASN A 28 -9.03 -4.40 -4.80
N LEU A 29 -8.15 -4.20 -3.85
CA LEU A 29 -6.90 -4.94 -3.65
C LEU A 29 -6.67 -5.23 -2.17
N ILE A 30 -6.32 -6.47 -1.87
CA ILE A 30 -5.76 -6.88 -0.58
C ILE A 30 -4.28 -7.14 -0.79
N ILE A 31 -3.44 -6.47 -0.02
CA ILE A 31 -1.99 -6.59 -0.07
C ILE A 31 -1.52 -7.18 1.26
N LEU A 32 -0.85 -8.32 1.13
CA LEU A 32 -0.33 -9.13 2.24
C LEU A 32 1.21 -9.11 2.23
N LYS A 33 1.81 -9.58 3.33
CA LYS A 33 3.25 -9.60 3.62
C LYS A 33 3.85 -8.23 3.93
N ASP A 34 4.74 -8.22 4.91
CA ASP A 34 5.35 -7.01 5.44
C ASP A 34 6.18 -6.27 4.39
N GLU A 35 6.87 -6.99 3.50
CA GLU A 35 7.71 -6.37 2.46
C GLU A 35 6.90 -5.61 1.43
N ASN A 36 5.73 -6.12 1.06
CA ASN A 36 4.84 -5.46 0.10
C ASN A 36 4.24 -4.19 0.71
N ILE A 37 3.81 -4.29 1.97
CA ILE A 37 3.26 -3.16 2.72
C ILE A 37 4.32 -2.08 2.90
N TYR A 38 5.53 -2.46 3.29
CA TYR A 38 6.67 -1.55 3.42
C TYR A 38 7.02 -0.88 2.09
N TYR A 39 7.07 -1.65 1.00
CA TYR A 39 7.34 -1.11 -0.33
C TYR A 39 6.31 -0.04 -0.74
N LEU A 40 5.04 -0.20 -0.36
CA LEU A 40 3.96 0.71 -0.79
C LEU A 40 3.68 1.86 0.17
N THR A 41 4.04 1.73 1.45
CA THR A 41 3.62 2.69 2.48
C THR A 41 4.77 3.22 3.34
N GLY A 42 5.93 2.57 3.31
CA GLY A 42 7.05 2.84 4.22
C GLY A 42 6.84 2.29 5.63
N PHE A 43 5.67 1.72 5.94
CA PHE A 43 5.41 1.08 7.22
C PHE A 43 6.11 -0.28 7.29
N TYR A 44 6.99 -0.47 8.27
CA TYR A 44 7.65 -1.74 8.54
C TYR A 44 7.21 -2.28 9.90
N GLY A 45 6.30 -3.26 9.88
CA GLY A 45 5.88 -4.03 11.05
C GLY A 45 6.19 -5.50 10.82
N LYS A 46 7.38 -5.95 11.22
CA LYS A 46 7.80 -7.35 11.04
C LYS A 46 6.93 -8.30 11.86
N ASP A 47 6.48 -9.38 11.24
CA ASP A 47 5.63 -10.42 11.85
C ASP A 47 4.33 -9.82 12.43
N SER A 48 3.92 -8.65 11.94
CA SER A 48 2.75 -7.92 12.47
C SER A 48 1.42 -8.47 11.99
N GLY A 49 1.41 -9.32 10.96
CA GLY A 49 0.17 -9.74 10.32
C GLY A 49 -0.63 -8.57 9.75
N SER A 50 0.03 -7.45 9.43
CA SER A 50 -0.62 -6.27 8.87
C SER A 50 -1.22 -6.56 7.50
N ILE A 51 -2.30 -5.86 7.19
CA ILE A 51 -3.01 -5.97 5.92
C ILE A 51 -3.19 -4.57 5.35
N LEU A 52 -2.82 -4.38 4.08
CA LEU A 52 -3.10 -3.16 3.36
C LEU A 52 -4.28 -3.40 2.40
N LEU A 53 -5.38 -2.71 2.64
CA LEU A 53 -6.60 -2.78 1.87
C LEU A 53 -6.72 -1.51 1.02
N ILE A 54 -6.94 -1.67 -0.29
CA ILE A 54 -7.28 -0.56 -1.17
C ILE A 54 -8.65 -0.82 -1.75
N VAL A 55 -9.62 0.06 -1.48
CA VAL A 55 -11.03 -0.08 -1.89
C VAL A 55 -11.52 1.28 -2.36
N ASP A 56 -12.16 1.33 -3.53
CA ASP A 56 -12.78 2.56 -4.06
C ASP A 56 -11.88 3.81 -4.02
N ASN A 57 -10.57 3.61 -4.27
CA ASN A 57 -9.46 4.59 -4.18
C ASN A 57 -9.00 5.00 -2.77
N ASP A 58 -9.64 4.50 -1.71
CA ASP A 58 -9.19 4.68 -0.33
C ASP A 58 -8.17 3.61 0.06
N ILE A 59 -7.20 3.99 0.88
CA ILE A 59 -6.10 3.13 1.35
C ILE A 59 -6.22 2.99 2.87
N HIS A 60 -6.39 1.76 3.34
CA HIS A 60 -6.48 1.41 4.75
C HIS A 60 -5.37 0.44 5.14
N LEU A 61 -4.60 0.79 6.17
CA LEU A 61 -3.61 -0.10 6.77
C LEU A 61 -4.15 -0.64 8.09
N LEU A 62 -4.46 -1.92 8.13
CA LEU A 62 -4.84 -2.64 9.35
C LEU A 62 -3.57 -3.17 10.00
N VAL A 63 -3.25 -2.65 11.18
CA VAL A 63 -2.05 -3.02 11.95
C VAL A 63 -2.47 -3.78 13.20
N ASN A 64 -1.75 -4.86 13.51
CA ASN A 64 -1.88 -5.57 14.77
C ASN A 64 -0.71 -5.20 15.70
N PHE A 65 -1.00 -4.92 16.96
CA PHE A 65 -0.01 -4.49 17.97
C PHE A 65 0.17 -5.51 19.11
N ILE A 66 -0.16 -6.78 18.87
CA ILE A 66 -0.10 -7.84 19.89
C ILE A 66 1.35 -8.22 20.19
#